data_AF-A0AAW6Y8B7-F1
#
_entry.id   AF-A0AAW6Y8B7-F1
#
_cell.length_a   1.000
_cell.length_b   1.000
_cell.length_c   1.000
_cell.angle_alpha   90.00
_cell.angle_beta   90.00
_cell.angle_gamma   90.00
#
_symmetry.space_group_name_H-M   'P 1'
#
loop_
_entity.id
_entity.type
_entity.pdbx_description
1 polymer ?
#
loop_
_entity_poly.entity_id
_entity_poly.type
_entity_poly.pdbx_seq_one_letter_code
_entity_poly.pdbx_strand_id
1 'polypeptide(L)'
;TKVYMSPVSMLMIHNPMTVAFGNRNEMEKAISMLDEVKESIINAYEIKTGLNRVKLSHLMDSETWMDANKAVELGFADGVLTRGETTDIGIPQVSTLYSKASVQNTLLEKISKACRISGKETNNISADDLMDRLFLIKNWR
;
A
#
# COMPACT_ATOMS: atom_id res chain seq x y z
N THR A 1 -13.31 12.42 16.83
CA THR A 1 -12.14 12.60 17.72
C THR A 1 -10.98 13.17 16.94
N LYS A 2 -10.17 14.06 17.54
CA LYS A 2 -8.97 14.60 16.88
C LYS A 2 -7.74 13.72 17.18
N VAL A 3 -6.87 13.55 16.20
CA VAL A 3 -5.63 12.77 16.23
C VAL A 3 -4.47 13.73 15.93
N TYR A 4 -3.50 13.82 16.85
CA TYR A 4 -2.29 14.61 16.64
C TYR A 4 -1.05 13.71 16.69
N MET A 5 -0.06 14.02 15.87
CA MET A 5 1.21 13.28 15.81
C MET A 5 2.35 14.11 16.40
N SER A 6 3.31 13.44 17.04
CA SER A 6 4.56 14.10 17.46
C SER A 6 5.35 14.53 16.22
N PRO A 7 6.04 15.70 16.23
CA PRO A 7 6.80 16.20 15.08
C PRO A 7 7.92 15.25 14.63
N VAL A 8 8.38 14.36 15.51
CA VAL A 8 9.42 13.36 15.22
C VAL A 8 8.86 11.94 15.04
N SER A 9 7.54 11.77 15.01
CA SER A 9 6.92 10.45 14.84
C SER A 9 6.80 10.06 13.36
N MET A 10 6.75 8.75 13.14
CA MET A 10 6.42 8.15 11.86
C MET A 10 5.15 7.32 12.00
N LEU A 11 4.30 7.38 10.98
CA LEU A 11 3.13 6.53 10.80
C LEU A 11 3.44 5.47 9.74
N MET A 12 3.14 4.22 10.05
CA MET A 12 3.23 3.12 9.10
C MET A 12 1.86 2.50 8.90
N ILE A 13 1.51 2.24 7.63
CA ILE A 13 0.33 1.46 7.27
C ILE A 13 0.71 0.31 6.34
N HIS A 14 0.15 -0.86 6.60
CA HIS A 14 0.43 -2.09 5.85
C HIS A 14 -0.77 -3.03 5.86
N ASN A 15 -0.76 -4.04 4.98
CA ASN A 15 -1.78 -5.09 4.98
C ASN A 15 -1.77 -5.91 6.28
N PRO A 16 -2.94 -6.36 6.77
CA PRO A 16 -3.00 -7.24 7.93
C PRO A 16 -2.18 -8.52 7.68
N MET A 17 -1.55 -9.00 8.73
CA MET A 17 -0.67 -10.17 8.68
C MET A 17 -0.96 -11.07 9.88
N THR A 18 -1.00 -12.37 9.63
CA THR A 18 -1.09 -13.39 10.69
C THR A 18 -0.30 -14.63 10.28
N VAL A 19 -0.12 -15.54 11.22
CA VAL A 19 0.41 -16.89 10.97
C VAL A 19 -0.72 -17.88 11.21
N ALA A 20 -0.96 -18.76 10.25
CA ALA A 20 -1.97 -19.82 10.34
C ALA A 20 -1.31 -21.19 10.11
N PHE A 21 -1.86 -22.23 10.72
CA PHE A 21 -1.44 -23.62 10.52
C PHE A 21 -2.66 -24.54 10.43
N GLY A 22 -2.62 -25.53 9.54
CA GLY A 22 -3.73 -26.47 9.31
C GLY A 22 -3.71 -27.08 7.91
N ASN A 23 -4.79 -27.77 7.57
CA ASN A 23 -5.08 -28.22 6.22
C ASN A 23 -5.58 -27.06 5.34
N ARG A 24 -5.88 -27.37 4.07
CA ARG A 24 -6.34 -26.42 3.05
C ARG A 24 -7.51 -25.54 3.53
N ASN A 25 -8.51 -26.14 4.15
CA ASN A 25 -9.73 -25.45 4.56
C ASN A 25 -9.45 -24.42 5.67
N GLU A 26 -8.49 -24.68 6.57
CA GLU A 26 -8.09 -23.68 7.55
C GLU A 26 -7.29 -22.53 6.92
N MET A 27 -6.46 -22.81 5.91
CA MET A 27 -5.74 -21.75 5.19
C MET A 27 -6.68 -20.84 4.40
N GLU A 28 -7.69 -21.41 3.74
CA GLU A 28 -8.71 -20.64 3.02
C GLU A 28 -9.50 -19.73 3.99
N LYS A 29 -9.88 -20.24 5.17
CA LYS A 29 -10.50 -19.42 6.23
C LYS A 29 -9.60 -18.29 6.71
N ALA A 30 -8.29 -18.55 6.88
CA ALA A 30 -7.34 -17.52 7.28
C ALA A 30 -7.20 -16.41 6.24
N ILE A 31 -7.22 -16.78 4.94
CA ILE A 31 -7.22 -15.80 3.83
C ILE A 31 -8.49 -14.95 3.90
N SER A 32 -9.67 -15.57 3.97
CA SER A 32 -10.94 -14.83 4.06
C SER A 32 -10.99 -13.89 5.27
N MET A 33 -10.47 -14.34 6.41
CA MET A 33 -10.35 -13.49 7.60
C MET A 33 -9.44 -12.27 7.34
N LEU A 34 -8.28 -12.45 6.70
CA LEU A 34 -7.38 -11.34 6.38
C LEU A 34 -8.01 -10.34 5.41
N ASP A 35 -8.79 -10.81 4.43
CA ASP A 35 -9.52 -9.95 3.49
C ASP A 35 -10.59 -9.12 4.21
N GLU A 36 -11.39 -9.74 5.08
CA GLU A 36 -12.40 -9.02 5.88
C GLU A 36 -11.77 -7.97 6.80
N VAL A 37 -10.63 -8.31 7.44
CA VAL A 37 -9.89 -7.36 8.27
C VAL A 37 -9.33 -6.21 7.44
N LYS A 38 -8.80 -6.47 6.24
CA LYS A 38 -8.32 -5.43 5.33
C LYS A 38 -9.44 -4.48 4.93
N GLU A 39 -10.62 -5.00 4.58
CA GLU A 39 -11.77 -4.17 4.22
C GLU A 39 -12.25 -3.28 5.38
N SER A 40 -12.23 -3.82 6.61
CA SER A 40 -12.56 -3.08 7.83
C SER A 40 -11.57 -1.92 8.10
N ILE A 41 -10.27 -2.18 7.93
CA ILE A 41 -9.22 -1.16 8.07
C ILE A 41 -9.37 -0.07 7.00
N ILE A 42 -9.58 -0.45 5.73
CA ILE A 42 -9.78 0.50 4.64
C ILE A 42 -11.01 1.37 4.92
N ASN A 43 -12.11 0.78 5.40
CA ASN A 43 -13.30 1.55 5.77
C ASN A 43 -13.01 2.61 6.85
N ALA A 44 -12.26 2.25 7.89
CA ALA A 44 -11.86 3.19 8.93
C ALA A 44 -10.98 4.32 8.38
N TYR A 45 -10.02 4.00 7.50
CA TYR A 45 -9.16 4.99 6.87
C TYR A 45 -9.90 5.87 5.88
N GLU A 46 -10.85 5.33 5.11
CA GLU A 46 -11.69 6.11 4.19
C GLU A 46 -12.47 7.17 4.97
N ILE A 47 -13.08 6.80 6.10
CA ILE A 47 -13.79 7.74 6.99
C ILE A 47 -12.83 8.78 7.58
N LYS A 48 -11.62 8.40 7.97
CA LYS A 48 -10.65 9.31 8.60
C LYS A 48 -10.01 10.28 7.61
N THR A 49 -9.61 9.78 6.44
CA THR A 49 -8.75 10.49 5.48
C THR A 49 -9.52 11.13 4.33
N GLY A 50 -10.71 10.61 3.99
CA GLY A 50 -11.44 10.96 2.78
C GLY A 50 -10.80 10.47 1.47
N LEU A 51 -9.72 9.68 1.54
CA LEU A 51 -9.09 9.09 0.37
C LEU A 51 -9.94 7.92 -0.15
N ASN A 52 -9.94 7.73 -1.48
CA ASN A 52 -10.64 6.60 -2.07
C ASN A 52 -10.01 5.26 -1.67
N ARG A 53 -10.85 4.21 -1.62
CA ARG A 53 -10.45 2.85 -1.22
C ARG A 53 -9.28 2.29 -2.03
N VAL A 54 -9.25 2.54 -3.34
CA VAL A 54 -8.18 2.06 -4.24
C VAL A 54 -6.82 2.61 -3.81
N LYS A 55 -6.76 3.91 -3.51
CA LYS A 55 -5.53 4.57 -3.06
C LYS A 55 -5.09 4.05 -1.70
N LEU A 56 -6.02 3.87 -0.76
CA LEU A 56 -5.74 3.31 0.56
C LEU A 56 -5.20 1.87 0.46
N SER A 57 -5.82 1.03 -0.37
CA SER A 57 -5.32 -0.32 -0.63
C SER A 57 -3.88 -0.29 -1.15
N HIS A 58 -3.58 0.54 -2.14
CA HIS A 58 -2.22 0.65 -2.69
C HIS A 58 -1.19 1.09 -1.66
N LEU A 59 -1.56 2.01 -0.75
CA LEU A 59 -0.68 2.44 0.33
C LEU A 59 -0.39 1.29 1.31
N MET A 60 -1.40 0.48 1.65
CA MET A 60 -1.23 -0.69 2.51
C MET A 60 -0.42 -1.81 1.83
N ASP A 61 -0.68 -2.07 0.55
CA ASP A 61 0.06 -3.04 -0.27
C ASP A 61 1.55 -2.68 -0.37
N SER A 62 1.84 -1.39 -0.37
CA SER A 62 3.19 -0.85 -0.52
C SER A 62 4.01 -0.82 0.77
N GLU A 63 3.42 -1.18 1.92
CA GLU A 63 3.98 -0.96 3.28
C GLU A 63 4.55 0.46 3.40
N THR A 64 3.65 1.41 3.64
CA THR A 64 3.96 2.84 3.52
C THR A 64 4.29 3.45 4.87
N TRP A 65 5.41 4.15 4.94
CA TRP A 65 5.85 4.94 6.07
C TRP A 65 5.79 6.43 5.74
N MET A 66 5.25 7.22 6.67
CA MET A 66 4.98 8.65 6.53
C MET A 66 5.50 9.37 7.77
N ASP A 67 6.10 10.54 7.61
CA ASP A 67 6.28 11.44 8.76
C ASP A 67 4.95 12.12 9.15
N ALA A 68 4.98 12.84 10.26
CA ALA A 68 3.81 13.55 10.79
C ALA A 68 3.21 14.55 9.78
N ASN A 69 4.02 15.25 8.99
CA ASN A 69 3.54 16.21 8.00
C ASN A 69 2.79 15.51 6.87
N LYS A 70 3.37 14.44 6.32
CA LYS A 70 2.72 13.64 5.26
C LYS A 70 1.45 12.97 5.76
N ALA A 71 1.44 12.49 7.00
CA ALA A 71 0.26 11.91 7.62
C ALA A 71 -0.88 12.93 7.78
N VAL A 72 -0.58 14.19 8.10
CA VAL A 72 -1.58 15.28 8.10
C VAL A 72 -2.04 15.61 6.68
N GLU A 73 -1.12 15.73 5.72
CA GLU A 73 -1.44 16.00 4.31
C GLU A 73 -2.38 14.96 3.71
N LEU A 74 -2.17 13.68 4.03
CA LEU A 74 -3.01 12.57 3.57
C LEU A 74 -4.23 12.30 4.49
N GLY A 75 -4.46 13.13 5.52
CA GLY A 75 -5.65 13.05 6.38
C GLY A 75 -5.63 11.96 7.44
N PHE A 76 -4.51 11.25 7.65
CA PHE A 76 -4.38 10.26 8.72
C PHE A 76 -4.30 10.91 10.11
N ALA A 77 -3.83 12.16 10.19
CA ALA A 77 -3.78 12.98 11.41
C ALA A 77 -4.39 14.37 11.16
N ASP A 78 -4.88 15.02 12.22
CA ASP A 78 -5.47 16.36 12.15
C ASP A 78 -4.46 17.48 12.44
N GLY A 79 -3.25 17.14 12.89
CA GLY A 79 -2.18 18.09 13.13
C GLY A 79 -0.94 17.48 13.77
N VAL A 80 0.07 18.33 13.95
CA VAL A 80 1.33 17.99 14.63
C VAL A 80 1.34 18.66 16.01
N LEU A 81 1.77 17.93 17.04
CA LEU A 81 1.91 18.46 18.39
C LEU A 81 3.02 19.50 18.43
N THR A 82 2.75 20.66 19.02
CA THR A 82 3.75 21.68 19.33
C THR A 82 4.01 21.69 20.83
N ARG A 83 5.27 21.71 21.24
CA ARG A 83 5.60 21.91 22.66
C ARG A 83 5.36 23.39 22.99
N GLY A 84 4.58 23.66 24.04
CA GLY A 84 4.23 25.01 24.48
C GLY A 84 5.47 25.89 24.69
N GLU A 85 5.33 27.16 24.29
CA GLU A 85 6.24 28.32 24.41
C GLU A 85 7.73 28.01 24.53
N THR A 86 8.50 28.43 23.50
CA THR A 86 9.96 28.33 23.36
C THR A 86 10.48 26.97 22.89
N THR A 87 10.50 26.79 21.57
CA THR A 87 11.73 26.74 20.77
C THR A 87 11.33 26.51 19.33
N ASP A 88 11.84 27.39 18.47
CA ASP A 88 11.78 27.35 17.02
C ASP A 88 12.59 26.16 16.50
N ILE A 89 12.22 24.94 16.91
CA ILE A 89 12.71 23.72 16.27
C ILE A 89 11.86 23.63 15.01
N GLY A 90 12.32 24.31 13.96
CA GLY A 90 11.66 24.32 12.66
C GLY A 90 11.19 22.92 12.33
N ILE A 91 9.87 22.76 12.19
CA ILE A 91 9.26 21.54 11.70
C ILE A 91 10.05 21.15 10.45
N PRO A 92 10.61 19.94 10.35
CA PRO A 92 11.33 19.51 9.16
C PRO A 92 10.44 19.82 7.95
N GLN A 93 10.86 20.78 7.12
CA GLN A 93 10.10 21.21 5.93
C GLN A 93 9.99 20.08 4.90
N VAL A 94 10.77 19.01 5.10
CA VAL A 94 10.80 17.84 4.25
C VAL A 94 9.69 16.90 4.68
N SER A 95 8.64 16.82 3.87
CA SER A 95 7.66 15.74 3.91
C SER A 95 8.27 14.50 3.25
N THR A 96 8.55 13.48 4.05
CA THR A 96 9.11 12.19 3.66
C THR A 96 8.03 11.12 3.61
N LEU A 97 7.96 10.45 2.45
CA LEU A 97 7.13 9.28 2.20
C LEU A 97 8.05 8.16 1.75
N TYR A 98 8.10 7.08 2.50
CA TYR A 98 8.84 5.87 2.16
C TYR A 98 7.85 4.74 1.84
N SER A 99 8.13 4.01 0.76
CA SER A 99 7.37 2.83 0.36
C SER A 99 8.35 1.71 0.08
N LYS A 100 8.17 0.57 0.76
CA LYS A 100 9.01 -0.62 0.57
C LYS A 100 8.92 -1.13 -0.87
N ALA A 101 7.72 -1.21 -1.42
CA ALA A 101 7.50 -1.65 -2.80
C ALA A 101 8.21 -0.74 -3.82
N SER A 102 8.13 0.58 -3.64
CA SER A 102 8.80 1.54 -4.54
C SER A 102 10.32 1.38 -4.54
N VAL A 103 10.90 1.17 -3.36
CA VAL A 103 12.35 0.94 -3.21
C VAL A 103 12.77 -0.40 -3.81
N GLN A 104 12.01 -1.47 -3.57
CA GLN A 104 12.28 -2.78 -4.15
C GLN A 104 12.21 -2.75 -5.67
N ASN A 105 11.18 -2.14 -6.25
CA ASN A 105 11.02 -2.04 -7.71
C ASN A 105 12.18 -1.24 -8.34
N THR A 106 12.54 -0.09 -7.76
CA THR A 106 13.68 0.72 -8.23
C THR A 106 15.00 -0.05 -8.16
N LEU A 107 15.20 -0.82 -7.09
CA LEU A 107 16.40 -1.64 -6.92
C LEU A 107 16.46 -2.76 -7.96
N LEU A 108 15.35 -3.48 -8.17
CA LEU A 108 15.23 -4.53 -9.17
C LEU A 108 15.52 -4.02 -10.59
N GLU A 109 14.98 -2.86 -10.96
CA GLU A 109 15.25 -2.22 -12.26
C GLU A 109 16.74 -1.86 -12.45
N LYS A 110 17.39 -1.34 -11.39
CA LYS A 110 18.82 -1.03 -11.45
C LYS A 110 19.67 -2.29 -11.59
N ILE A 111 19.33 -3.35 -10.87
CA ILE A 111 20.02 -4.65 -10.95
C ILE A 111 19.82 -5.28 -12.33
N SER A 112 18.59 -5.29 -12.87
CA SER A 112 18.34 -5.87 -14.20
C SER A 112 19.13 -5.15 -15.29
N LYS A 113 19.18 -3.82 -15.23
CA LYS A 113 19.99 -2.98 -16.14
C LYS A 113 21.49 -3.25 -15.98
N ALA A 114 21.99 -3.36 -14.75
CA ALA A 114 23.41 -3.61 -14.47
C ALA A 114 23.84 -5.03 -14.88
N CYS A 115 22.99 -6.03 -14.64
CA CYS A 115 23.25 -7.44 -14.92
C CYS A 115 22.89 -7.85 -16.36
N ARG A 116 22.39 -6.94 -17.21
CA ARG A 116 21.92 -7.22 -18.58
C ARG A 116 20.96 -8.42 -18.66
N ILE A 117 20.18 -8.64 -17.59
CA ILE A 117 19.14 -9.66 -17.57
C ILE A 117 18.02 -9.10 -18.46
N SER A 118 17.80 -9.70 -19.63
CA SER A 118 16.68 -9.32 -20.49
C SER A 118 15.40 -9.47 -19.68
N GLY A 119 14.60 -8.39 -19.58
CA GLY A 119 13.26 -8.50 -19.02
C GLY A 119 12.53 -9.64 -19.73
N LYS A 120 11.79 -10.46 -18.97
CA LYS A 120 10.86 -11.44 -19.58
C LYS A 120 10.07 -10.70 -20.65
N GLU A 121 10.07 -11.20 -21.89
CA GLU A 121 9.19 -10.69 -22.94
C GLU A 121 7.79 -10.60 -22.35
N THR A 122 7.30 -9.37 -22.17
CA THR A 122 5.88 -9.17 -21.93
C THR A 122 5.24 -9.54 -23.25
N ASN A 123 4.77 -10.78 -23.37
CA ASN A 123 3.83 -11.18 -24.40
C ASN A 123 2.54 -10.39 -24.12
N ASN A 124 2.53 -9.12 -24.55
CA ASN A 124 1.40 -8.23 -24.52
C ASN A 124 0.43 -8.74 -25.58
N ILE A 125 -0.30 -9.80 -25.24
CA ILE A 125 -1.41 -10.30 -26.04
C ILE A 125 -2.56 -9.32 -25.81
N SER A 126 -3.13 -8.79 -26.89
CA SER A 126 -4.29 -7.90 -26.82
C SER A 126 -5.43 -8.60 -26.06
N ALA A 127 -6.16 -7.86 -25.24
CA ALA A 127 -7.35 -8.38 -24.58
C ALA A 127 -8.36 -8.93 -25.60
N ASP A 128 -8.45 -8.31 -26.79
CA ASP A 128 -9.31 -8.77 -27.88
C ASP A 128 -8.89 -10.14 -28.39
N ASP A 129 -7.58 -10.37 -28.54
CA ASP A 129 -7.02 -11.65 -29.03
C ASP A 129 -7.26 -12.79 -28.01
N LEU A 130 -7.27 -12.48 -26.71
CA LEU A 130 -7.67 -13.41 -25.66
C LEU A 130 -9.17 -13.71 -25.68
N MET A 131 -10.01 -12.71 -25.97
CA MET A 131 -11.45 -12.87 -26.08
C MET A 131 -11.84 -13.71 -27.30
N ASP A 132 -11.17 -13.53 -28.42
CA ASP A 132 -11.35 -14.34 -29.62
C ASP A 132 -10.97 -15.81 -29.38
N ARG A 133 -9.83 -16.05 -28.69
CA ARG A 133 -9.44 -17.41 -28.28
C ARG A 133 -10.43 -18.04 -27.32
N LEU A 134 -10.95 -17.29 -26.36
CA LEU A 134 -11.96 -17.78 -25.42
C LEU A 134 -13.27 -18.13 -26.15
N PHE A 135 -13.65 -17.33 -27.14
CA PHE A 135 -14.83 -17.56 -27.97
C PHE A 135 -14.70 -18.83 -28.83
N LEU A 136 -13.52 -19.06 -29.40
CA LEU A 136 -13.20 -20.29 -30.14
C LEU A 136 -13.36 -21.54 -29.25
N ILE A 137 -12.88 -21.50 -28.00
CA ILE A 137 -12.98 -22.63 -27.06
C ILE A 137 -14.43 -22.90 -26.65
N LYS A 138 -15.24 -21.85 -26.44
CA LYS A 138 -16.66 -21.99 -26.06
C LYS A 138 -17.53 -22.55 -27.19
N ASN A 139 -17.16 -22.30 -28.44
CA ASN A 139 -17.91 -22.72 -29.63
C ASN A 139 -17.33 -23.97 -30.30
N TRP A 140 -16.29 -24.55 -29.72
CA TRP A 140 -15.74 -25.82 -30.17
C TRP A 140 -16.65 -26.95 -29.70
N ARG A 141 -17.22 -27.68 -30.65
CA ARG A 141 -18.13 -28.81 -30.45
C ARG A 141 -17.48 -30.08 -30.95
#